data_AF-A0A529JS18-F1
#
_entry.id   AF-A0A529JS18-F1
#
_cell.length_a   1.000
_cell.length_b   1.000
_cell.length_c   1.000
_cell.angle_alpha   90.00
_cell.angle_beta   90.00
_cell.angle_gamma   90.00
#
_symmetry.space_group_name_H-M   'P 1'
#
loop_
_entity.id
_entity.type
_entity.pdbx_description
1 polymer ?
#
loop_
_entity_poly.entity_id
_entity_poly.type
_entity_poly.pdbx_seq_one_letter_code
_entity_poly.pdbx_strand_id
1 'polypeptide(L)'
;TQTIERYGMARAEDGELQLQDWGVTYDDLEPDYDRWERISGIAGKAGNLKGEITNEGNPFEGPRSRDYPTPKLKTLRMMEIFNKATSEMGFHPFTIPCANVSQAYVNPLGVSMGPCSYCGFCVYYG
;
A
#
# COMPACT_ATOMS: atom_id res chain seq x y z
N THR A 1 17.04 17.71 6.55
CA THR A 1 15.96 16.92 5.95
C THR A 1 15.29 16.09 7.03
N GLN A 2 14.00 15.76 6.90
CA GLN A 2 13.33 14.89 7.89
C GLN A 2 14.00 13.51 7.98
N THR A 3 14.60 13.05 6.87
CA THR A 3 15.40 11.83 6.82
C THR A 3 16.66 11.92 7.69
N ILE A 4 17.40 13.05 7.66
CA ILE A 4 18.57 13.25 8.54
C ILE A 4 18.15 13.31 10.01
N GLU A 5 17.02 13.95 10.32
CA GLU A 5 16.52 14.00 11.70
C GLU A 5 16.15 12.61 12.23
N ARG A 6 15.53 11.77 11.40
CA ARG A 6 15.13 10.42 11.77
C ARG A 6 16.27 9.41 11.83
N TYR A 7 17.22 9.48 10.88
CA TYR A 7 18.25 8.44 10.69
C TYR A 7 19.68 8.90 10.99
N GLY A 8 19.89 10.19 11.26
CA GLY A 8 21.17 10.79 11.63
C GLY A 8 22.07 11.17 10.44
N MET A 9 22.93 12.17 10.65
CA MET A 9 23.84 12.68 9.61
C MET A 9 24.83 11.63 9.10
N ALA A 10 25.28 10.72 9.97
CA ALA A 10 26.22 9.67 9.61
C ALA A 10 25.69 8.74 8.49
N ARG A 11 24.36 8.57 8.38
CA ARG A 11 23.70 7.81 7.30
C ARG A 11 23.46 8.64 6.05
N ALA A 12 23.50 9.96 6.17
CA ALA A 12 23.27 10.86 5.04
C ALA A 12 24.56 11.20 4.29
N GLU A 13 25.72 11.08 4.95
CA GLU A 13 27.03 11.40 4.40
C GLU A 13 27.91 10.14 4.20
N ASP A 14 27.31 8.93 4.20
CA ASP A 14 28.04 7.67 3.96
C ASP A 14 28.53 7.50 2.51
N GLY A 15 28.14 8.43 1.62
CA GLY A 15 28.53 8.44 0.22
C GLY A 15 27.76 7.46 -0.66
N GLU A 16 26.84 6.67 -0.09
CA GLU A 16 26.04 5.70 -0.83
C GLU A 16 24.71 6.30 -1.34
N LEU A 17 24.17 7.31 -0.64
CA LEU A 17 22.85 7.87 -0.91
C LEU A 17 22.89 9.37 -1.20
N GLN A 18 22.29 9.79 -2.31
CA GLN A 18 21.92 11.18 -2.54
C GLN A 18 20.56 11.45 -1.90
N LEU A 19 20.56 12.04 -0.70
CA LEU A 19 19.33 12.34 0.04
C LEU A 19 18.84 13.76 -0.24
N GLN A 20 17.58 13.87 -0.65
CA GLN A 20 16.89 15.14 -0.81
C GLN A 20 15.42 15.00 -0.41
N ASP A 21 14.88 16.03 0.24
CA ASP A 21 13.44 16.12 0.51
C ASP A 21 12.68 16.48 -0.76
N TRP A 22 11.48 15.91 -0.95
CA TRP A 22 10.70 16.04 -2.18
C TRP A 22 10.01 17.41 -2.33
N GLY A 23 10.08 18.28 -1.31
CA GLY A 23 9.42 19.59 -1.30
C GLY A 23 7.89 19.53 -1.12
N VAL A 24 7.33 18.34 -0.96
CA VAL A 24 5.92 18.07 -0.65
C VAL A 24 5.84 17.10 0.54
N THR A 25 4.74 17.16 1.28
CA THR A 25 4.46 16.27 2.40
C THR A 25 3.51 15.14 1.99
N TYR A 26 3.37 14.14 2.84
CA TYR A 26 2.35 13.10 2.63
C TYR A 26 0.94 13.70 2.62
N ASP A 27 0.66 14.67 3.49
CA ASP A 27 -0.65 15.32 3.59
C ASP A 27 -1.01 16.09 2.31
N ASP A 28 -0.01 16.60 1.58
CA ASP A 28 -0.21 17.21 0.26
C ASP A 28 -0.61 16.18 -0.80
N LEU A 29 -0.14 14.93 -0.67
CA LEU A 29 -0.32 13.86 -1.67
C LEU A 29 -1.51 12.93 -1.38
N GLU A 30 -1.89 12.74 -0.11
CA GLU A 30 -2.93 11.80 0.30
C GLU A 30 -4.26 11.99 -0.43
N PRO A 31 -4.77 13.23 -0.62
CA PRO A 31 -6.03 13.44 -1.34
C PRO A 31 -5.98 12.96 -2.79
N ASP A 32 -4.83 13.10 -3.46
CA ASP A 32 -4.62 12.65 -4.83
C ASP A 32 -4.45 11.13 -4.90
N TYR A 33 -3.78 10.53 -3.91
CA TYR A 33 -3.71 9.07 -3.80
C TYR A 33 -5.09 8.44 -3.60
N ASP A 34 -5.89 8.91 -2.65
CA ASP A 34 -7.24 8.38 -2.43
C ASP A 34 -8.14 8.57 -3.66
N ARG A 35 -8.04 9.72 -4.32
CA ARG A 35 -8.77 9.97 -5.58
C ARG A 35 -8.37 8.97 -6.66
N TRP A 36 -7.07 8.79 -6.88
CA TRP A 36 -6.56 7.85 -7.88
C TRP A 36 -6.96 6.42 -7.58
N GLU A 37 -6.85 5.99 -6.32
CA GLU A 37 -7.18 4.64 -5.90
C GLU A 37 -8.63 4.31 -6.19
N ARG A 38 -9.55 5.25 -5.96
CA ARG A 38 -10.99 5.11 -6.27
C ARG A 38 -11.29 5.06 -7.75
N ILE A 39 -10.57 5.83 -8.57
CA ILE A 39 -10.70 5.77 -10.03
C ILE A 39 -10.22 4.41 -10.52
N SER A 40 -9.12 3.91 -9.98
CA SER A 40 -8.48 2.65 -10.38
C SER A 40 -9.10 1.40 -9.74
N GLY A 41 -10.00 1.56 -8.76
CA GLY A 41 -10.60 0.43 -8.05
C GLY A 41 -9.60 -0.39 -7.25
N ILE A 42 -8.61 0.26 -6.62
CA ILE A 42 -7.55 -0.43 -5.87
C ILE A 42 -8.14 -1.34 -4.77
N ALA A 43 -7.67 -2.58 -4.74
CA ALA A 43 -8.00 -3.54 -3.70
C ALA A 43 -6.95 -3.49 -2.60
N GLY A 44 -7.36 -3.23 -1.36
CA GLY A 44 -6.43 -3.10 -0.25
C GLY A 44 -7.08 -3.11 1.12
N LYS A 45 -6.25 -2.92 2.14
CA LYS A 45 -6.67 -2.69 3.52
C LYS A 45 -5.71 -1.69 4.15
N ALA A 46 -6.25 -0.61 4.71
CA ALA A 46 -5.45 0.38 5.43
C ALA A 46 -4.87 -0.21 6.72
N GLY A 47 -3.58 -0.04 6.94
CA GLY A 47 -2.88 -0.26 8.20
C GLY A 47 -2.71 1.03 9.02
N ASN A 48 -2.94 2.21 8.44
CA ASN A 48 -3.00 3.48 9.16
C ASN A 48 -4.21 4.30 8.69
N LEU A 49 -5.26 4.34 9.50
CA LEU A 49 -6.49 5.07 9.20
C LEU A 49 -6.64 6.24 10.18
N LYS A 50 -6.46 7.47 9.69
CA LYS A 50 -6.53 8.70 10.50
C LYS A 50 -5.63 8.67 11.74
N GLY A 51 -4.47 8.00 11.64
CA GLY A 51 -3.53 7.83 12.74
C GLY A 51 -3.79 6.60 13.62
N GLU A 52 -4.89 5.88 13.42
CA GLU A 52 -5.15 4.60 14.09
C GLU A 52 -4.43 3.48 13.33
N ILE A 53 -3.38 2.93 13.97
CA ILE A 53 -2.50 1.93 13.36
C ILE A 53 -3.02 0.52 13.65
N THR A 54 -3.09 -0.32 12.61
CA THR A 54 -3.44 -1.74 12.70
C THR A 54 -2.47 -2.59 11.88
N ASN A 55 -2.31 -3.86 12.25
CA ASN A 55 -1.53 -4.83 11.47
C ASN A 55 -2.37 -5.55 10.38
N GLU A 56 -3.58 -5.08 10.07
CA GLU A 56 -4.42 -5.70 9.03
C GLU A 56 -4.00 -5.31 7.60
N GLY A 57 -3.31 -4.16 7.50
CA GLY A 57 -2.71 -3.56 6.31
C GLY A 57 -1.25 -3.17 6.57
N ASN A 58 -0.74 -2.14 5.88
CA ASN A 58 0.63 -1.66 6.12
C ASN A 58 0.66 -0.73 7.35
N PRO A 59 1.21 -1.14 8.51
CA PRO A 59 1.25 -0.28 9.70
C PRO A 59 2.20 0.92 9.55
N PHE A 60 3.03 0.92 8.49
CA PHE A 60 4.02 1.96 8.21
C PHE A 60 3.56 2.94 7.12
N GLU A 61 2.36 2.79 6.57
CA GLU A 61 1.84 3.75 5.59
C GLU A 61 1.45 5.08 6.27
N GLY A 62 1.44 6.16 5.47
CA GLY A 62 0.96 7.46 5.95
C GLY A 62 -0.52 7.41 6.35
N PRO A 63 -0.99 8.36 7.18
CA PRO A 63 -2.34 8.35 7.71
C PRO A 63 -3.37 8.60 6.61
N ARG A 64 -4.17 7.58 6.31
CA ARG A 64 -5.22 7.67 5.28
C ARG A 64 -6.46 8.32 5.85
N SER A 65 -7.14 9.14 5.06
CA SER A 65 -8.43 9.74 5.40
C SER A 65 -9.57 8.71 5.41
N ARG A 66 -9.45 7.66 4.59
CA ARG A 66 -10.43 6.56 4.44
C ARG A 66 -9.78 5.28 3.89
N ASP A 67 -10.46 4.15 4.09
CA ASP A 67 -10.00 2.84 3.61
C ASP A 67 -10.09 2.73 2.08
N TYR A 68 -9.43 1.70 1.52
CA TYR A 68 -9.39 1.41 0.09
C TYR A 68 -10.80 1.22 -0.50
N PRO A 69 -11.01 1.51 -1.81
CA PRO A 69 -12.33 1.44 -2.43
C PRO A 69 -12.89 0.02 -2.52
N THR A 70 -12.02 -0.98 -2.56
CA THR A 70 -12.42 -2.40 -2.55
C THR A 70 -11.55 -3.18 -1.56
N PRO A 71 -12.07 -4.28 -0.96
CA PRO A 71 -11.32 -5.05 0.04
C PRO A 71 -10.06 -5.67 -0.57
N LYS A 72 -9.08 -6.01 0.26
CA LYS A 72 -7.86 -6.70 -0.19
C LYS A 72 -8.17 -8.01 -0.94
N LEU A 73 -7.31 -8.37 -1.88
CA LEU A 73 -7.38 -9.67 -2.56
C LEU A 73 -7.24 -10.83 -1.57
N LYS A 74 -7.73 -12.00 -1.97
CA LYS A 74 -7.63 -13.23 -1.20
C LYS A 74 -6.16 -13.59 -0.96
N THR A 75 -5.84 -13.95 0.27
CA THR A 75 -4.54 -14.51 0.63
C THR A 75 -4.39 -15.89 -0.02
N LEU A 76 -3.31 -16.07 -0.79
CA LEU A 76 -2.98 -17.37 -1.38
C LEU A 76 -2.23 -18.25 -0.37
N ARG A 77 -2.23 -19.57 -0.57
CA ARG A 77 -1.56 -20.51 0.34
C ARG A 77 -0.08 -20.18 0.56
N MET A 78 0.65 -19.79 -0.49
CA MET A 78 2.04 -19.36 -0.38
C MET A 78 2.20 -18.14 0.54
N MET A 79 1.27 -17.19 0.44
CA MET A 79 1.27 -15.99 1.29
C MET A 79 0.93 -16.33 2.73
N GLU A 80 0.04 -17.29 3.01
CA GLU A 80 -0.24 -17.73 4.38
C GLU A 80 1.03 -18.29 5.06
N ILE A 81 1.78 -19.13 4.35
CA ILE A 81 3.02 -19.72 4.86
C ILE A 81 4.05 -18.62 5.13
N PHE A 82 4.21 -17.69 4.18
CA PHE A 82 5.13 -16.56 4.31
C PHE A 82 4.74 -15.65 5.48
N ASN A 83 3.46 -15.27 5.56
CA ASN A 83 2.94 -14.39 6.60
C ASN A 83 3.09 -15.01 7.99
N LYS A 84 2.87 -16.33 8.12
CA LYS A 84 3.08 -17.03 9.38
C LYS A 84 4.55 -16.99 9.80
N ALA A 85 5.46 -17.42 8.92
CA ALA A 85 6.88 -17.50 9.24
C ALA A 85 7.46 -16.11 9.59
N THR A 86 7.12 -15.09 8.82
CA THR A 86 7.61 -13.73 9.05
C THR A 86 6.99 -13.08 10.29
N SER A 87 5.72 -13.33 10.58
CA SER A 87 5.10 -12.91 11.85
C SER A 87 5.78 -13.56 13.06
N GLU A 88 6.11 -14.86 12.99
CA GLU A 88 6.83 -15.58 14.05
C GLU A 88 8.25 -15.03 14.29
N MET A 89 8.86 -14.44 13.26
CA MET A 89 10.15 -13.72 13.37
C MET A 89 10.01 -12.30 13.91
N GLY A 90 8.78 -11.81 14.15
CA GLY A 90 8.51 -10.45 14.62
C GLY A 90 8.41 -9.40 13.51
N PHE A 91 8.25 -9.80 12.25
CA PHE A 91 7.98 -8.86 11.14
C PHE A 91 6.48 -8.57 10.98
N HIS A 92 6.15 -7.60 10.13
CA HIS A 92 4.79 -7.11 9.88
C HIS A 92 4.35 -7.38 8.43
N PRO A 93 4.07 -8.65 8.04
CA PRO A 93 3.62 -8.96 6.69
C PRO A 93 2.19 -8.43 6.45
N PHE A 94 1.96 -7.87 5.26
CA PHE A 94 0.64 -7.40 4.85
C PHE A 94 0.37 -7.69 3.37
N THR A 95 -0.90 -7.74 2.97
CA THR A 95 -1.28 -7.85 1.55
C THR A 95 -1.08 -6.51 0.87
N ILE A 96 -0.20 -6.47 -0.12
CA ILE A 96 0.08 -5.24 -0.88
C ILE A 96 -1.19 -4.79 -1.62
N PRO A 97 -1.57 -3.50 -1.53
CA PRO A 97 -2.66 -2.95 -2.33
C PRO A 97 -2.39 -3.11 -3.83
N CYS A 98 -3.40 -3.50 -4.59
CA CYS A 98 -3.24 -3.87 -6.00
C CYS A 98 -4.28 -3.19 -6.88
N ALA A 99 -3.89 -2.79 -8.10
CA ALA A 99 -4.79 -2.30 -9.14
C ALA A 99 -5.59 -3.41 -9.84
N ASN A 100 -5.97 -4.42 -9.06
CA ASN A 100 -6.85 -5.51 -9.44
C ASN A 100 -8.08 -5.41 -8.54
N VAL A 101 -9.22 -5.04 -9.12
CA VAL A 101 -10.46 -4.88 -8.36
C VAL A 101 -10.86 -6.22 -7.74
N SER A 102 -11.08 -6.29 -6.43
CA SER A 102 -11.37 -7.56 -5.74
C SER A 102 -12.82 -8.02 -5.83
N GLN A 103 -13.73 -7.09 -6.13
CA GLN A 103 -15.17 -7.30 -6.28
C GLN A 103 -15.69 -6.47 -7.45
N ALA A 104 -16.91 -6.72 -7.92
CA ALA A 104 -17.52 -5.83 -8.91
C ALA A 104 -17.60 -4.40 -8.35
N TYR A 105 -17.14 -3.42 -9.12
CA TYR A 105 -17.03 -2.04 -8.67
C TYR A 105 -17.33 -1.08 -9.82
N VAL A 106 -18.10 -0.03 -9.55
CA VAL A 106 -18.28 1.09 -10.47
C VAL A 106 -17.51 2.27 -9.91
N ASN A 107 -16.52 2.74 -10.65
CA ASN A 107 -15.67 3.82 -10.18
C ASN A 107 -16.40 5.18 -10.23
N PRO A 108 -15.84 6.26 -9.63
CA PRO A 108 -16.46 7.58 -9.65
C PRO A 108 -16.69 8.19 -11.03
N LEU A 109 -16.07 7.63 -12.08
CA LEU A 109 -16.25 8.05 -13.48
C LEU A 109 -17.35 7.23 -14.20
N GLY A 110 -18.05 6.34 -13.50
CA GLY A 110 -19.11 5.50 -14.06
C GLY A 110 -18.60 4.27 -14.81
N VAL A 111 -17.32 3.91 -14.69
CA VAL A 111 -16.75 2.74 -15.35
C VAL A 111 -17.03 1.49 -14.52
N SER A 112 -17.72 0.52 -15.11
CA SER A 112 -17.94 -0.81 -14.52
C SER A 112 -16.69 -1.67 -14.65
N MET A 113 -16.17 -2.16 -13.53
CA MET A 113 -14.96 -2.97 -13.44
C MET A 113 -15.30 -4.37 -12.94
N GLY A 114 -14.80 -5.39 -13.66
CA GLY A 114 -14.97 -6.79 -13.28
C GLY A 114 -13.99 -7.20 -12.16
N PRO A 115 -14.39 -8.10 -11.25
CA PRO A 115 -13.49 -8.60 -10.22
C PRO A 115 -12.36 -9.46 -10.78
N CYS A 116 -11.23 -9.46 -10.09
CA CYS A 116 -10.12 -10.38 -10.33
C CYS A 116 -10.60 -11.84 -10.32
N SER A 117 -10.36 -12.55 -11.42
CA SER A 117 -10.67 -13.98 -11.56
C SER A 117 -9.56 -14.90 -11.05
N TYR A 118 -8.47 -14.33 -10.51
CA TYR A 118 -7.28 -15.06 -10.06
C TYR A 118 -6.68 -15.94 -11.17
N CYS A 119 -6.72 -15.45 -12.41
CA CYS A 119 -6.30 -16.18 -13.61
C CYS A 119 -4.77 -16.36 -13.73
N GLY A 120 -3.98 -15.65 -12.93
CA GLY A 120 -2.52 -15.71 -12.95
C GLY A 120 -1.85 -14.76 -13.94
N PHE A 121 -2.58 -14.10 -14.84
CA PHE A 121 -2.02 -13.38 -15.99
C PHE A 121 -1.50 -11.94 -15.75
N CYS A 122 -1.36 -11.51 -14.50
CA CYS A 122 -1.05 -10.12 -14.19
C CYS A 122 0.42 -9.73 -14.42
N VAL A 123 1.35 -10.70 -14.36
CA VAL A 123 2.79 -10.46 -14.45
C VAL A 123 3.47 -11.59 -15.25
N TYR A 124 4.50 -11.26 -16.04
CA TYR A 124 5.34 -12.23 -16.78
C TYR A 124 4.66 -13.01 -17.92
N TYR A 125 3.79 -12.35 -18.68
CA TYR A 125 3.23 -12.89 -19.93
C TYR A 125 3.64 -11.99 -21.10
N GLY A 126 4.83 -12.26 -21.64
CA GLY A 126 5.52 -11.53 -22.71
C GLY A 126 7.00 -11.87 -22.75
#